data_AF-A0A2W5WWN7-F1
#
_entry.id   AF-A0A2W5WWN7-F1
#
_cell.length_a   1.000
_cell.length_b   1.000
_cell.length_c   1.000
_cell.angle_alpha   90.00
_cell.angle_beta   90.00
_cell.angle_gamma   90.00
#
_symmetry.space_group_name_H-M   'P 1'
#
loop_
_entity.id
_entity.type
_entity.pdbx_description
1 polymer ?
#
loop_
_entity_poly.entity_id
_entity_poly.type
_entity_poly.pdbx_seq_one_letter_code
_entity_poly.pdbx_strand_id
1 'polypeptide(L)'
;MEMIILIVVLLGLMFFMSSRTRKQQREAQQFRAELAPGQEVMTGSGMFGTVVEVDEESDVVTIESAGSRTRWLRAAIAKRVDTPADEPAEADVTEQSGSTGTISPAGSAPAVDVPDDLSGLDSAQREYREQQRKAEGDSGK
;
A
#
# COMPACT_ATOMS: atom_id res chain seq x y z
N MET A 1 -45.59 -2.18 -20.83
CA MET A 1 -45.45 -2.94 -19.56
C MET A 1 -44.09 -3.62 -19.44
N GLU A 2 -43.51 -4.16 -20.51
CA GLU A 2 -42.18 -4.81 -20.47
C GLU A 2 -41.02 -3.89 -20.01
N MET A 3 -41.01 -2.62 -20.43
CA MET A 3 -39.99 -1.66 -20.00
C MET A 3 -40.05 -1.35 -18.49
N ILE A 4 -41.25 -1.43 -17.88
CA ILE A 4 -41.42 -1.23 -16.43
C ILE A 4 -40.82 -2.41 -15.68
N ILE A 5 -41.00 -3.63 -16.19
CA ILE A 5 -40.40 -4.84 -15.61
C ILE A 5 -38.87 -4.76 -15.66
N LEU A 6 -38.30 -4.32 -16.78
CA LEU A 6 -36.84 -4.09 -16.90
C LEU A 6 -36.32 -3.06 -15.90
N ILE A 7 -37.01 -1.94 -15.72
CA ILE A 7 -36.63 -0.91 -14.74
C ILE A 7 -36.72 -1.44 -13.30
N VAL A 8 -37.76 -2.21 -12.97
CA VAL A 8 -37.92 -2.80 -11.64
C VAL A 8 -36.81 -3.82 -11.34
N VAL A 9 -36.44 -4.64 -12.32
CA VAL A 9 -35.32 -5.60 -12.18
C VAL A 9 -33.99 -4.87 -12.00
N LEU A 10 -33.73 -3.83 -12.81
CA LEU A 10 -32.51 -3.02 -12.70
C LEU A 10 -32.38 -2.36 -11.32
N LEU A 11 -33.46 -1.75 -10.82
CA LEU A 11 -33.48 -1.12 -9.50
C LEU A 11 -33.33 -2.14 -8.36
N GLY A 12 -33.93 -3.33 -8.50
CA GLY A 12 -33.77 -4.42 -7.54
C GLY A 12 -32.33 -4.92 -7.44
N LEU A 13 -31.66 -5.12 -8.58
CA LEU A 13 -30.25 -5.52 -8.64
C LEU A 13 -29.32 -4.44 -8.07
N MET A 14 -29.58 -3.17 -8.39
CA MET A 14 -28.79 -2.05 -7.89
C MET A 14 -28.96 -1.86 -6.37
N PHE A 15 -30.16 -2.06 -5.83
CA PHE A 15 -30.40 -2.02 -4.38
C PHE A 15 -29.68 -3.16 -3.65
N PHE A 16 -29.74 -4.38 -4.20
CA PHE A 16 -29.07 -5.55 -3.64
C PHE A 16 -27.53 -5.39 -3.66
N MET A 17 -26.95 -4.96 -4.79
CA MET A 17 -25.51 -4.69 -4.88
C MET A 17 -25.08 -3.54 -3.97
N SER A 18 -25.85 -2.44 -3.93
CA SER A 18 -25.52 -1.28 -3.08
C SER A 18 -25.53 -1.63 -1.60
N SER A 19 -26.46 -2.49 -1.16
CA SER A 19 -26.48 -2.97 0.22
C SER A 19 -25.23 -3.77 0.58
N ARG A 20 -24.79 -4.66 -0.33
CA ARG A 20 -23.60 -5.50 -0.12
C ARG A 20 -22.30 -4.68 -0.09
N THR A 21 -22.14 -3.73 -1.01
CA THR A 21 -20.95 -2.86 -1.04
C THR A 21 -20.88 -1.94 0.17
N ARG A 22 -22.01 -1.40 0.64
CA ARG A 22 -22.05 -0.56 1.86
C ARG A 22 -21.63 -1.33 3.11
N LYS A 23 -21.96 -2.62 3.20
CA LYS A 23 -21.58 -3.46 4.35
C LYS A 23 -20.06 -3.64 4.44
N GLN A 24 -19.40 -3.98 3.34
CA GLN A 24 -17.94 -4.16 3.29
C GLN A 24 -17.16 -2.87 3.59
N GLN A 25 -17.64 -1.73 3.11
CA GLN A 25 -17.01 -0.44 3.41
C GLN A 25 -17.12 -0.07 4.89
N ARG A 26 -18.26 -0.39 5.53
CA ARG A 26 -18.45 -0.17 6.97
C ARG A 26 -17.55 -1.07 7.80
N GLU A 27 -17.41 -2.34 7.45
CA GLU A 27 -16.53 -3.27 8.13
C GLU A 27 -15.06 -2.83 8.06
N ALA A 28 -14.59 -2.38 6.87
CA ALA A 28 -13.24 -1.84 6.72
C ALA A 28 -13.01 -0.54 7.52
N GLN A 29 -14.04 0.30 7.68
CA GLN A 29 -13.96 1.51 8.52
C GLN A 29 -13.99 1.17 10.01
N GLN A 30 -14.80 0.19 10.43
CA GLN A 30 -14.89 -0.27 11.82
C GLN A 30 -13.60 -0.93 12.28
N PHE A 31 -12.98 -1.77 11.43
CA PHE A 31 -11.69 -2.38 11.74
C PHE A 31 -10.61 -1.32 12.00
N ARG A 32 -10.61 -0.23 11.21
CA ARG A 32 -9.74 0.91 11.48
C ARG A 32 -10.10 1.54 12.82
N ALA A 33 -11.38 1.84 13.07
CA ALA A 33 -11.90 2.46 14.30
C ALA A 33 -11.44 1.78 15.60
N GLU A 34 -11.27 0.45 15.57
CA GLU A 34 -10.94 -0.37 16.74
C GLU A 34 -9.43 -0.47 17.07
N LEU A 35 -8.56 0.15 16.27
CA LEU A 35 -7.13 0.16 16.54
C LEU A 35 -6.81 1.04 17.76
N ALA A 36 -6.25 0.44 18.80
CA ALA A 36 -5.82 1.11 20.02
C ALA A 36 -4.33 0.86 20.32
N PRO A 37 -3.66 1.75 21.07
CA PRO A 37 -2.31 1.51 21.58
C PRO A 37 -2.22 0.21 22.38
N GLY A 38 -1.08 -0.49 22.25
CA GLY A 38 -0.80 -1.78 22.90
C GLY A 38 -1.18 -3.00 22.07
N GLN A 39 -1.88 -2.85 20.95
CA GLN A 39 -2.25 -3.97 20.09
C GLN A 39 -1.10 -4.36 19.14
N GLU A 40 -0.88 -5.66 18.99
CA GLU A 40 0.00 -6.19 17.95
C GLU A 40 -0.73 -6.24 16.61
N VAL A 41 -0.07 -5.75 15.56
CA VAL A 41 -0.66 -5.59 14.24
C VAL A 41 0.31 -6.04 13.15
N MET A 42 -0.25 -6.43 12.01
CA MET A 42 0.49 -6.65 10.78
C MET A 42 0.06 -5.61 9.74
N THR A 43 1.04 -4.93 9.15
CA THR A 43 0.81 -4.01 8.03
C THR A 43 0.57 -4.78 6.72
N GLY A 44 0.03 -4.11 5.70
CA GLY A 44 -0.19 -4.71 4.38
C GLY A 44 1.09 -5.19 3.67
N SER A 45 2.26 -4.69 4.05
CA SER A 45 3.55 -5.17 3.54
C SER A 45 4.10 -6.39 4.28
N GLY A 46 3.41 -6.87 5.33
CA GLY A 46 3.83 -7.99 6.16
C GLY A 46 4.73 -7.62 7.34
N MET A 47 4.91 -6.33 7.65
CA MET A 47 5.63 -5.91 8.85
C MET A 47 4.75 -6.13 10.09
N PHE A 48 5.34 -6.75 11.11
CA PHE A 48 4.74 -6.86 12.44
C PHE A 48 5.26 -5.76 13.35
N GLY A 49 4.39 -5.29 14.25
CA GLY A 49 4.76 -4.37 15.30
C GLY A 49 3.62 -4.12 16.27
N THR A 50 3.91 -3.32 17.30
CA THR A 50 2.92 -2.91 18.30
C THR A 50 2.54 -1.46 18.08
N VAL A 51 1.24 -1.16 18.13
CA VAL A 51 0.75 0.22 18.08
C VAL A 51 1.13 0.93 19.38
N VAL A 52 1.85 2.04 19.30
CA VAL A 52 2.25 2.83 20.48
C VAL A 52 1.38 4.07 20.64
N GLU A 53 0.92 4.63 19.53
CA GLU A 53 0.14 5.86 19.49
C GLU A 53 -0.77 5.86 18.27
N VAL A 54 -1.97 6.40 18.43
CA VAL A 54 -2.94 6.62 17.36
C VAL A 54 -3.32 8.09 17.37
N ASP A 55 -3.04 8.78 16.27
CA ASP A 55 -3.49 10.15 16.04
C ASP A 55 -4.76 10.09 15.19
N GLU A 56 -5.90 10.37 15.83
CA GLU A 56 -7.22 10.37 15.20
C GLU A 56 -7.46 11.58 14.29
N GLU A 57 -6.72 12.69 14.49
CA GLU A 57 -6.86 13.91 13.69
C GLU A 57 -6.16 13.76 12.33
N SER A 58 -4.98 13.14 12.33
CA SER A 58 -4.18 12.96 11.10
C SER A 58 -4.32 11.57 10.45
N ASP A 59 -5.09 10.65 11.03
CA ASP A 59 -5.24 9.24 10.61
C ASP A 59 -3.89 8.50 10.51
N VAL A 60 -2.96 8.87 11.40
CA VAL A 60 -1.61 8.30 11.50
C VAL A 60 -1.50 7.42 12.75
N VAL A 61 -0.85 6.28 12.60
CA VAL A 61 -0.51 5.36 13.68
C VAL A 61 1.00 5.24 13.81
N THR A 62 1.50 5.28 15.04
CA THR A 62 2.90 5.01 15.35
C THR A 62 3.05 3.55 15.74
N ILE A 63 3.85 2.82 14.97
CA ILE A 63 4.15 1.40 15.19
C ILE A 63 5.60 1.27 15.67
N GLU A 64 5.79 0.51 16.74
CA GLU A 64 7.10 0.10 17.22
C GLU A 64 7.41 -1.33 16.78
N SER A 65 8.57 -1.50 16.14
CA SER A 65 9.08 -2.79 15.70
C SER A 65 10.60 -2.80 15.81
N ALA A 66 11.18 -3.89 16.33
CA ALA A 66 12.62 -4.04 16.53
C ALA A 66 13.31 -2.83 17.23
N GLY A 67 12.63 -2.20 18.18
CA GLY A 67 13.12 -1.04 18.92
C GLY A 67 13.09 0.29 18.15
N SER A 68 12.55 0.32 16.94
CA SER A 68 12.36 1.54 16.15
C SER A 68 10.89 1.91 16.04
N ARG A 69 10.60 3.22 16.11
CA ARG A 69 9.24 3.76 15.92
C ARG A 69 9.09 4.35 14.54
N THR A 70 8.01 3.96 13.87
CA THR A 70 7.70 4.38 12.51
C THR A 70 6.26 4.84 12.43
N ARG A 71 5.98 5.83 11.57
CA ARG A 71 4.64 6.39 11.39
C ARG A 71 4.04 5.89 10.09
N TRP A 72 2.81 5.41 10.17
CA TRP A 72 2.08 4.82 9.06
C TRP A 72 0.68 5.41 9.00
N LEU A 73 0.06 5.41 7.84
CA LEU A 73 -1.37 5.67 7.74
C LEU A 73 -2.12 4.52 8.43
N ARG A 74 -3.23 4.83 9.09
CA ARG A 74 -4.13 3.83 9.68
C ARG A 74 -4.61 2.80 8.65
N ALA A 75 -4.78 3.24 7.41
CA ALA A 75 -5.13 2.39 6.27
C ALA A 75 -4.04 1.36 5.89
N ALA A 76 -2.80 1.50 6.36
CA ALA A 76 -1.72 0.56 6.10
C ALA A 76 -1.78 -0.69 7.00
N ILE A 77 -2.63 -0.69 8.03
CA ILE A 77 -2.83 -1.84 8.91
C ILE A 77 -3.77 -2.85 8.25
N ALA A 78 -3.28 -4.08 8.06
CA ALA A 78 -4.02 -5.13 7.36
C ALA A 78 -4.81 -6.03 8.31
N LYS A 79 -4.22 -6.39 9.47
CA LYS A 79 -4.88 -7.22 10.47
C LYS A 79 -4.29 -7.01 11.86
N ARG A 80 -5.11 -7.24 12.88
CA ARG A 80 -4.64 -7.43 14.26
C ARG A 80 -4.06 -8.82 14.39
N VAL A 81 -2.98 -8.91 15.16
CA VAL A 81 -2.35 -10.18 15.52
C VAL A 81 -2.82 -10.44 16.94
N ASP A 82 -4.05 -10.93 17.06
CA ASP A 82 -4.59 -11.32 18.35
C ASP A 82 -3.77 -12.52 18.85
N THR A 83 -2.95 -12.31 19.88
CA THR A 83 -2.38 -13.43 20.64
C THR A 83 -3.57 -14.13 21.32
N PRO A 84 -3.78 -15.44 21.11
CA PRO A 84 -4.97 -16.11 21.61
C PRO A 84 -4.97 -16.16 23.14
N ALA A 85 -5.72 -15.25 23.75
CA ALA A 85 -6.31 -15.42 25.07
C ALA A 85 -7.79 -15.02 24.94
N ASP A 86 -8.66 -16.04 24.93
CA ASP A 86 -10.14 -16.03 24.88
C ASP A 86 -10.84 -15.74 23.53
N GLU A 87 -11.00 -16.82 22.74
CA GLU A 87 -12.12 -17.29 21.86
C GLU A 87 -13.06 -16.33 21.08
N PRO A 88 -13.72 -16.78 19.98
CA PRO A 88 -13.31 -17.68 18.89
C PRO A 88 -13.41 -16.99 17.50
N ALA A 89 -12.65 -17.54 16.56
CA ALA A 89 -12.49 -17.07 15.20
C ALA A 89 -13.67 -17.42 14.27
N GLU A 90 -14.12 -16.45 13.48
CA GLU A 90 -14.70 -16.69 12.15
C GLU A 90 -13.95 -15.83 11.12
N ALA A 91 -12.86 -16.38 10.57
CA ALA A 91 -12.16 -15.81 9.42
C ALA A 91 -12.40 -16.71 8.20
N ASP A 92 -13.33 -16.29 7.35
CA ASP A 92 -13.54 -16.83 6.01
C ASP A 92 -12.31 -16.47 5.15
N VAL A 93 -11.52 -17.49 4.80
CA VAL A 93 -10.34 -17.37 3.93
C VAL A 93 -10.77 -17.52 2.48
N THR A 94 -10.81 -16.41 1.72
CA THR A 94 -10.82 -16.50 0.26
C THR A 94 -9.38 -16.34 -0.23
N GLU A 95 -8.76 -17.46 -0.60
CA GLU A 95 -7.47 -17.51 -1.28
C GLU A 95 -7.54 -16.79 -2.63
N GLN A 96 -6.63 -15.85 -2.87
CA GLN A 96 -6.17 -15.57 -4.23
C GLN A 96 -4.67 -15.27 -4.20
N SER A 97 -3.93 -16.35 -4.46
CA SER A 97 -2.50 -16.39 -4.68
C SER A 97 -2.15 -15.63 -5.97
N GLY A 98 -1.43 -14.52 -5.83
CA GLY A 98 -0.94 -13.69 -6.93
C GLY A 98 0.58 -13.61 -6.90
N SER A 99 1.22 -14.44 -7.72
CA SER A 99 2.54 -14.27 -8.34
C SER A 99 3.74 -13.92 -7.43
N THR A 100 4.49 -14.97 -7.06
CA THR A 100 5.88 -14.88 -6.59
C THR A 100 6.77 -14.27 -7.69
N GLY A 101 7.09 -12.99 -7.56
CA GLY A 101 8.21 -12.36 -8.26
C GLY A 101 9.51 -12.58 -7.50
N THR A 102 10.25 -13.63 -7.84
CA THR A 102 11.60 -13.88 -7.33
C THR A 102 12.54 -12.74 -7.73
N ILE A 103 13.06 -11.99 -6.76
CA ILE A 103 14.27 -11.17 -6.93
C ILE A 103 15.44 -11.84 -6.22
N SER A 104 16.40 -12.32 -6.99
CA SER A 104 17.70 -12.76 -6.48
C SER A 104 18.80 -12.06 -7.28
N PRO A 105 19.67 -11.23 -6.65
CA PRO A 105 20.73 -10.53 -7.34
C PRO A 105 22.03 -11.34 -7.28
N ALA A 106 22.69 -11.57 -8.42
CA ALA A 106 24.15 -11.66 -8.53
C ALA A 106 24.56 -12.00 -9.97
N GLY A 107 25.40 -11.14 -10.55
CA GLY A 107 26.48 -11.55 -11.45
C GLY A 107 26.10 -11.94 -12.88
N SER A 108 26.52 -11.09 -13.82
CA SER A 108 26.58 -11.30 -15.28
C SER A 108 25.23 -11.21 -16.01
N ALA A 109 25.01 -10.03 -16.56
CA ALA A 109 23.94 -9.69 -17.49
C ALA A 109 23.87 -10.65 -18.69
N PRO A 110 22.67 -11.05 -19.14
CA PRO A 110 22.33 -10.98 -20.55
C PRO A 110 21.95 -9.53 -20.87
N ALA A 111 22.43 -8.99 -21.99
CA ALA A 111 22.01 -7.67 -22.47
C ALA A 111 20.47 -7.64 -22.56
N VAL A 112 19.85 -6.94 -21.61
CA VAL A 112 18.46 -6.53 -21.72
C VAL A 112 18.48 -5.51 -22.85
N ASP A 113 17.72 -5.76 -23.91
CA ASP A 113 17.58 -4.81 -25.02
C ASP A 113 16.77 -3.62 -24.49
N VAL A 114 17.49 -2.64 -23.95
CA VAL A 114 16.92 -1.43 -23.37
C VAL A 114 16.52 -0.52 -24.54
N PRO A 115 15.27 -0.04 -24.61
CA PRO A 115 14.85 0.87 -25.68
C PRO A 115 15.77 2.10 -25.76
N ASP A 116 16.17 2.47 -26.98
CA ASP A 116 17.17 3.51 -27.31
C ASP A 116 16.96 4.86 -26.60
N ASP A 117 15.73 5.18 -26.19
CA ASP A 117 15.34 6.46 -25.57
C ASP A 117 15.97 6.69 -24.18
N LEU A 118 16.34 5.62 -23.46
CA LEU A 118 16.92 5.76 -22.11
C LEU A 118 18.43 6.03 -22.12
N SER A 119 19.11 5.78 -23.24
CA SER A 119 20.55 6.04 -23.41
C SER A 119 20.89 7.53 -23.47
N GLY A 120 19.90 8.38 -23.79
CA GLY A 120 20.07 9.84 -23.87
C GLY A 120 20.17 10.55 -22.52
N LEU A 121 19.78 9.90 -21.42
CA LEU A 121 19.79 10.53 -20.09
C LEU A 121 21.20 10.59 -19.49
N ASP A 122 22.05 9.60 -19.76
CA ASP A 122 23.43 9.59 -19.26
C ASP A 122 24.32 10.59 -20.02
N SER A 123 24.12 10.77 -21.33
CA SER A 123 24.82 11.79 -22.12
C SER A 123 24.40 13.20 -21.73
N ALA A 124 23.09 13.47 -21.60
CA ALA A 124 22.59 14.77 -21.16
C ALA A 124 23.11 15.17 -19.76
N GLN A 125 23.22 14.21 -18.84
CA GLN A 125 23.72 14.45 -17.49
C GLN A 125 25.23 14.71 -17.46
N ARG A 126 26.00 14.09 -18.37
CA ARG A 126 27.44 14.36 -18.56
C ARG A 126 27.68 15.75 -19.15
N GLU A 127 26.94 16.11 -20.20
CA GLU A 127 27.04 17.42 -20.85
C GLU A 127 26.69 18.57 -19.89
N TYR A 128 25.67 18.41 -19.06
CA TYR A 128 25.30 19.41 -18.04
C TYR A 128 26.41 19.59 -16.99
N ARG A 129 27.04 18.49 -16.55
CA ARG A 129 28.16 18.51 -15.59
C ARG A 129 29.41 19.19 -16.17
N GLU A 130 29.69 18.99 -17.46
CA GLU A 130 30.79 19.66 -18.15
C GLU A 130 30.52 21.16 -18.34
N GLN A 131 29.28 21.54 -18.66
CA GLN A 131 28.88 22.94 -18.78
C GLN A 131 28.99 23.69 -17.44
N GLN A 132 28.58 23.06 -16.33
CA GLN A 132 28.76 23.67 -14.99
C GLN A 132 30.24 23.84 -14.62
N ARG A 133 31.10 22.85 -14.87
CA ARG A 133 32.54 22.98 -14.63
C ARG A 133 33.18 24.10 -15.44
N LYS A 134 32.71 24.31 -16.67
CA LYS A 134 33.19 25.38 -17.55
C LYS A 134 32.73 26.76 -17.09
N ALA A 135 31.50 26.86 -16.57
CA ALA A 135 30.96 28.09 -16.00
C ALA A 135 31.63 28.50 -14.67
N GLU A 136 31.97 27.53 -13.80
CA GLU A 136 32.71 27.81 -12.56
C GLU A 136 34.18 28.18 -12.80
N GLY A 137 34.80 27.68 -13.87
CA GLY A 137 36.20 27.96 -14.20
C GLY A 137 36.47 29.36 -14.78
N ASP A 138 35.45 30.06 -15.26
CA ASP A 138 35.58 31.37 -15.92
C ASP A 138 35.27 32.57 -15.00
N SER A 139 34.67 32.34 -13.82
CA SER A 139 34.39 33.39 -12.83
C SER A 139 35.60 33.76 -11.95
N GLY A 140 36.75 33.11 -12.17
CA GLY A 140 37.93 33.22 -11.33
C GLY A 140 39.16 33.75 -12.06
N LYS A 141 39.04 34.90 -12.75
CA LYS A 141 40.21 35.71 -13.11
C LYS A 141 39.88 37.19 -13.28
#